data_AF-A0A817JSF5-F1
#
_entry.id   AF-A0A817JSF5-F1
#
_cell.length_a   1.000
_cell.length_b   1.000
_cell.length_c   1.000
_cell.angle_alpha   90.00
_cell.angle_beta   90.00
_cell.angle_gamma   90.00
#
_symmetry.space_group_name_H-M   'P 1'
#
loop_
_entity.id
_entity.type
_entity.pdbx_description
1 polymer ?
#
loop_
_entity_poly.entity_id
_entity_poly.type
_entity_poly.pdbx_seq_one_letter_code
_entity_poly.pdbx_strand_id
1 'polypeptide(L)'
;MQRAFADYYHKKKNETDKKFSVFYPFEDNEQGTQLSHFVFVLDGSSSMNNHWNALEQAYVGFLQRRKKDQGDEDLFSVVQFSDRAEIVYERKYLRDTPLTIEQLRGGTNYYIALEEAKKVIEADSTKSSVVMIFMSDGQDLSRTDPKAFVGQLRMTYGSRHNLYD
;
A
#
# COMPACT_ATOMS: atom_id res chain seq x y z
N MET A 1 5.31 -4.49 -21.52
CA MET A 1 4.64 -3.92 -20.32
C MET A 1 5.56 -2.94 -19.58
N GLN A 2 6.81 -3.32 -19.26
CA GLN A 2 7.83 -2.43 -18.66
C GLN A 2 8.06 -1.13 -19.46
N ARG A 3 8.10 -1.20 -20.80
CA ARG A 3 8.39 -0.05 -21.67
C ARG A 3 7.36 1.08 -21.56
N ALA A 4 6.06 0.76 -21.62
CA ALA A 4 4.99 1.75 -21.53
C ALA A 4 4.93 2.45 -20.14
N PHE A 5 5.28 1.72 -19.08
CA PHE A 5 5.34 2.29 -17.73
C PHE A 5 6.57 3.18 -17.55
N ALA A 6 7.73 2.75 -18.08
CA ALA A 6 8.95 3.55 -18.11
C ALA A 6 8.76 4.86 -18.91
N ASP A 7 8.08 4.80 -20.06
CA ASP A 7 7.79 5.97 -20.88
C ASP A 7 6.88 6.97 -20.15
N TYR A 8 5.83 6.48 -19.48
CA TYR A 8 4.97 7.32 -18.63
C TYR A 8 5.73 7.94 -17.45
N TYR A 9 6.60 7.14 -16.81
CA TYR A 9 7.44 7.57 -15.70
C TYR A 9 8.41 8.69 -16.10
N HIS A 10 9.11 8.54 -17.22
CA HIS A 10 10.05 9.54 -17.72
C HIS A 10 9.32 10.84 -18.09
N LYS A 11 8.13 10.73 -18.67
CA LYS A 11 7.28 11.89 -18.96
C LYS A 11 6.88 12.64 -17.69
N LYS A 12 6.38 11.94 -16.66
CA LYS A 12 5.92 12.56 -15.40
C LYS A 12 7.04 13.12 -14.53
N LYS A 13 8.22 12.50 -14.54
CA LYS A 13 9.41 13.02 -13.85
C LYS A 13 9.76 14.43 -14.33
N ASN A 14 9.70 14.67 -15.64
CA ASN A 14 10.02 15.96 -16.23
C ASN A 14 8.95 17.04 -15.95
N GLU A 15 7.72 16.65 -15.61
CA GLU A 15 6.60 17.57 -15.35
C GLU A 15 6.50 18.05 -13.90
N THR A 16 7.11 17.35 -12.94
CA THR A 16 6.78 17.53 -11.51
C THR A 16 7.96 17.83 -10.59
N ASP A 17 9.20 17.81 -11.12
CA ASP A 17 10.46 17.96 -10.36
C ASP A 17 10.60 16.98 -9.16
N LYS A 18 9.75 15.95 -9.11
CA LYS A 18 9.73 14.93 -8.07
C LYS A 18 10.60 13.74 -8.49
N LYS A 19 11.37 13.21 -7.55
CA LYS A 19 12.15 11.98 -7.74
C LYS A 19 11.26 10.77 -7.52
N PHE A 20 10.86 10.13 -8.60
CA PHE A 20 10.23 8.81 -8.54
C PHE A 20 11.30 7.71 -8.51
N SER A 21 10.93 6.50 -8.11
CA SER A 21 11.75 5.30 -8.22
C SER A 21 10.85 4.12 -8.53
N VAL A 22 11.21 3.30 -9.50
CA VAL A 22 10.53 2.03 -9.80
C VAL A 22 11.32 0.93 -9.12
N PHE A 23 10.65 0.14 -8.29
CA PHE A 23 11.16 -1.11 -7.76
C PHE A 23 10.27 -2.22 -8.32
N TYR A 24 10.88 -3.21 -8.98
CA TYR A 24 10.16 -4.40 -9.42
C TYR A 24 10.22 -5.41 -8.27
N PRO A 25 9.11 -5.63 -7.53
CA PRO A 25 9.16 -6.44 -6.32
C PRO A 25 9.41 -7.94 -6.58
N PHE A 26 9.39 -8.35 -7.84
CA PHE A 26 9.28 -9.76 -8.26
C PHE A 26 10.29 -10.14 -9.35
N GLU A 27 11.38 -9.37 -9.55
CA GLU A 27 12.43 -9.80 -10.47
C GLU A 27 13.38 -10.80 -9.77
N ASP A 28 13.45 -11.99 -10.38
CA ASP A 28 14.28 -13.16 -10.10
C ASP A 28 14.00 -13.96 -8.83
N ASN A 29 13.00 -14.85 -8.92
CA ASN A 29 13.18 -16.27 -8.61
C ASN A 29 12.05 -17.11 -9.26
N GLU A 30 12.43 -18.14 -10.01
CA GLU A 30 11.51 -19.18 -10.48
C GLU A 30 10.93 -19.95 -9.29
N GLN A 31 9.88 -19.45 -8.66
CA GLN A 31 9.10 -20.19 -7.66
C GLN A 31 7.62 -19.88 -7.90
N GLY A 32 6.80 -20.94 -8.00
CA GLY A 32 5.42 -20.91 -8.48
C GLY A 32 4.56 -19.80 -7.87
N THR A 33 3.58 -19.32 -8.65
CA THR A 33 2.60 -18.25 -8.34
C THR A 33 2.57 -17.83 -6.86
N GLN A 34 3.46 -16.93 -6.49
CA GLN A 34 3.57 -16.47 -5.11
C GLN A 34 2.42 -15.50 -4.84
N LEU A 35 1.43 -15.95 -4.08
CA LEU A 35 0.32 -15.10 -3.64
C LEU A 35 0.89 -13.91 -2.88
N SER A 36 0.37 -12.72 -3.18
CA SER A 36 0.73 -11.49 -2.49
C SER A 36 -0.40 -11.04 -1.56
N HIS A 37 -0.04 -10.39 -0.47
CA HIS A 37 -0.98 -9.69 0.39
C HIS A 37 -0.67 -8.18 0.36
N PHE A 38 -1.55 -7.41 -0.26
CA PHE A 38 -1.42 -5.96 -0.37
C PHE A 38 -2.11 -5.25 0.81
N VAL A 39 -1.33 -4.56 1.64
CA VAL A 39 -1.86 -3.77 2.76
C VAL A 39 -1.87 -2.30 2.33
N PHE A 40 -3.04 -1.79 1.94
CA PHE A 40 -3.23 -0.38 1.60
C PHE A 40 -3.41 0.44 2.87
N VAL A 41 -2.64 1.51 3.01
CA VAL A 41 -2.76 2.47 4.10
C VAL A 41 -3.11 3.82 3.49
N LEU A 42 -4.38 4.22 3.61
CA LEU A 42 -5.00 5.31 2.86
C LEU A 42 -5.29 6.50 3.75
N ASP A 43 -4.73 7.66 3.40
CA ASP A 43 -4.98 8.92 4.07
C ASP A 43 -6.38 9.46 3.71
N GLY A 44 -7.28 9.41 4.68
CA GLY A 44 -8.63 9.95 4.64
C GLY A 44 -8.76 11.29 5.37
N SER A 45 -7.66 11.97 5.71
CA SER A 45 -7.68 13.27 6.40
C SER A 45 -8.40 14.37 5.60
N SER A 46 -8.71 15.49 6.25
CA SER A 46 -9.41 16.61 5.61
C SER A 46 -8.57 17.31 4.53
N SER A 47 -7.24 17.28 4.61
CA SER A 47 -6.37 17.84 3.57
C SER A 47 -6.50 17.08 2.25
N MET A 48 -6.87 15.80 2.33
CA MET A 48 -7.12 14.94 1.18
C MET A 48 -8.43 15.26 0.44
N ASN A 49 -9.30 16.18 0.89
CA ASN A 49 -10.60 16.45 0.24
C ASN A 49 -10.52 16.64 -1.29
N ASN A 50 -9.53 17.38 -1.78
CA ASN A 50 -9.36 17.64 -3.22
C ASN A 50 -8.58 16.53 -3.94
N HIS A 51 -7.98 15.60 -3.19
CA HIS A 51 -7.14 14.51 -3.70
C HIS A 51 -7.77 13.12 -3.50
N TRP A 52 -8.87 13.03 -2.73
CA TRP A 52 -9.51 11.76 -2.34
C TRP A 52 -9.95 10.97 -3.55
N ASN A 53 -10.63 11.63 -4.51
CA ASN A 53 -11.05 10.99 -5.75
C ASN A 53 -9.85 10.44 -6.55
N ALA A 54 -8.71 11.15 -6.55
CA ALA A 54 -7.52 10.68 -7.25
C ALA A 54 -6.86 9.49 -6.52
N LEU A 55 -6.87 9.50 -5.18
CA LEU A 55 -6.40 8.37 -4.36
C LEU A 55 -7.28 7.14 -4.58
N GLU A 56 -8.61 7.29 -4.55
CA GLU A 56 -9.55 6.20 -4.80
C GLU A 56 -9.39 5.63 -6.21
N GLN A 57 -9.23 6.49 -7.23
CA GLN A 57 -8.93 6.04 -8.59
C GLN A 57 -7.61 5.29 -8.70
N ALA A 58 -6.56 5.70 -7.97
CA ALA A 58 -5.29 5.00 -7.95
C ALA A 58 -5.40 3.63 -7.26
N TYR A 59 -6.11 3.56 -6.13
CA TYR A 59 -6.44 2.32 -5.42
C TYR A 59 -7.20 1.35 -6.32
N VAL A 60 -8.33 1.78 -6.90
CA VAL A 60 -9.14 0.95 -7.81
C VAL A 60 -8.35 0.54 -9.05
N GLY A 61 -7.59 1.48 -9.63
CA GLY A 61 -6.75 1.24 -10.80
C GLY A 61 -5.68 0.16 -10.56
N PHE A 62 -5.07 0.16 -9.37
CA PHE A 62 -4.14 -0.90 -8.98
C PHE A 62 -4.83 -2.26 -8.92
N LEU A 63 -5.97 -2.34 -8.22
CA LEU A 63 -6.69 -3.61 -8.01
C LEU A 63 -7.17 -4.19 -9.34
N GLN A 64 -7.75 -3.35 -10.21
CA GLN A 64 -8.19 -3.76 -11.54
C GLN A 64 -7.04 -4.26 -12.41
N ARG A 65 -5.90 -3.55 -12.35
CA ARG A 65 -4.71 -3.99 -13.07
C ARG A 65 -4.22 -5.35 -12.55
N ARG A 66 -4.15 -5.53 -11.23
CA ARG A 66 -3.67 -6.78 -10.64
C ARG A 66 -4.59 -7.96 -10.97
N LYS A 67 -5.91 -7.77 -10.95
CA LYS A 67 -6.89 -8.76 -11.43
C LYS A 67 -6.64 -9.15 -12.89
N LYS A 68 -6.44 -8.17 -13.77
CA LYS A 68 -6.16 -8.40 -15.19
C LYS A 68 -4.88 -9.23 -15.40
N ASP A 69 -3.92 -9.07 -14.50
CA ASP A 69 -2.65 -9.82 -14.48
C ASP A 69 -2.78 -11.14 -13.68
N GLN A 70 -3.98 -11.75 -13.64
CA GLN A 70 -4.31 -13.04 -13.00
C GLN A 70 -4.03 -13.08 -11.48
N GLY A 71 -4.14 -11.95 -10.79
CA GLY A 71 -3.94 -11.85 -9.35
C GLY A 71 -5.19 -12.14 -8.51
N ASP A 72 -6.25 -12.76 -9.03
CA ASP A 72 -7.54 -12.87 -8.33
C ASP A 72 -7.47 -13.51 -6.94
N GLU A 73 -6.49 -14.39 -6.72
CA GLU A 73 -6.25 -15.09 -5.46
C GLU A 73 -5.32 -14.32 -4.50
N ASP A 74 -4.76 -13.17 -4.92
CA ASP A 74 -4.05 -12.29 -4.00
C ASP A 74 -5.01 -11.72 -2.96
N LEU A 75 -4.45 -11.45 -1.79
CA LEU A 75 -5.15 -10.85 -0.67
C LEU A 75 -4.93 -9.33 -0.68
N PHE A 76 -5.91 -8.60 -0.18
CA PHE A 76 -5.75 -7.21 0.17
C PHE A 76 -6.38 -6.90 1.52
N SER A 77 -5.79 -5.91 2.19
CA SER A 77 -6.36 -5.26 3.36
C SER A 77 -6.29 -3.74 3.16
N VAL A 78 -7.24 -3.03 3.75
CA VAL A 78 -7.32 -1.57 3.70
C VAL A 78 -7.37 -1.05 5.12
N VAL A 79 -6.37 -0.25 5.46
CA VAL A 79 -6.34 0.61 6.63
C VAL A 79 -6.59 2.03 6.14
N GLN A 80 -7.60 2.69 6.69
CA GLN A 80 -7.82 4.10 6.46
C GLN A 80 -7.43 4.89 7.69
N PHE A 81 -6.84 6.07 7.52
CA PHE A 81 -6.41 6.89 8.63
C PHE A 81 -6.67 8.38 8.43
N SER A 82 -6.81 9.08 9.54
CA SER A 82 -6.85 10.53 9.69
C SER A 82 -6.21 10.88 11.05
N ASP A 83 -6.97 11.47 11.97
CA ASP A 83 -6.62 11.59 13.40
C ASP A 83 -6.93 10.32 14.19
N ARG A 84 -7.65 9.37 13.56
CA ARG A 84 -7.84 7.97 13.98
C ARG A 84 -7.43 7.02 12.86
N ALA A 85 -7.29 5.73 13.12
CA ALA A 85 -7.08 4.71 12.09
C ALA A 85 -8.05 3.54 12.27
N GLU A 86 -8.51 2.96 11.17
CA GLU A 86 -9.39 1.80 11.18
C GLU A 86 -9.09 0.84 10.03
N ILE A 87 -9.27 -0.46 10.29
CA ILE A 87 -9.17 -1.51 9.28
C ILE A 87 -10.54 -1.60 8.59
N VAL A 88 -10.64 -1.06 7.37
CA VAL A 88 -11.87 -1.05 6.57
C VAL A 88 -12.12 -2.42 5.95
N TYR A 89 -11.05 -3.05 5.44
CA TYR A 89 -11.09 -4.40 4.89
C TYR A 89 -9.92 -5.20 5.41
N GLU A 90 -10.19 -6.40 5.90
CA GLU A 90 -9.16 -7.31 6.39
C GLU A 90 -9.16 -8.57 5.53
N ARG A 91 -7.99 -8.86 4.93
CA ARG A 91 -7.65 -10.12 4.24
C ARG A 91 -8.73 -10.61 3.27
N LYS A 92 -9.16 -9.73 2.37
CA LYS A 92 -10.11 -10.06 1.31
C LYS A 92 -9.38 -10.50 0.05
N TYR A 93 -9.95 -11.42 -0.71
CA TYR A 93 -9.41 -11.73 -2.04
C TYR A 93 -9.66 -10.58 -2.99
N LEU A 94 -8.74 -10.37 -3.94
CA LEU A 94 -8.94 -9.35 -4.97
C LEU A 94 -10.26 -9.57 -5.72
N ARG A 95 -10.69 -10.80 -6.01
CA ARG A 95 -12.00 -11.02 -6.65
C ARG A 95 -13.18 -10.33 -5.93
N ASP A 96 -13.10 -10.19 -4.60
CA ASP A 96 -14.14 -9.62 -3.73
C ASP A 96 -13.96 -8.11 -3.47
N THR A 97 -13.10 -7.44 -4.23
CA THR A 97 -12.75 -6.02 -4.00
C THR A 97 -13.96 -5.07 -4.10
N PRO A 98 -14.16 -4.22 -3.08
CA PRO A 98 -15.12 -3.13 -3.08
C PRO A 98 -14.62 -1.96 -3.93
N LEU A 99 -15.54 -1.29 -4.63
CA LEU A 99 -15.20 -0.24 -5.59
C LEU A 99 -15.02 1.14 -4.97
N THR A 100 -15.53 1.36 -3.75
CA THR A 100 -15.55 2.69 -3.12
C THR A 100 -15.24 2.61 -1.63
N ILE A 101 -14.55 3.63 -1.13
CA ILE A 101 -14.23 3.81 0.29
C ILE A 101 -14.68 5.23 0.69
N GLU A 102 -15.43 5.33 1.78
CA GLU A 102 -15.84 6.65 2.30
C GLU A 102 -14.66 7.34 2.99
N GLN A 103 -14.52 8.65 2.81
CA GLN A 103 -13.43 9.41 3.43
C GLN A 103 -13.70 9.63 4.94
N LEU A 104 -12.74 9.26 5.81
CA LEU A 104 -12.84 9.45 7.27
C LEU A 104 -13.00 10.92 7.70
N ARG A 105 -12.23 11.82 7.09
CA ARG A 105 -12.00 13.22 7.48
C ARG A 105 -11.28 13.34 8.83
N GLY A 106 -10.61 14.46 9.08
CA GLY A 106 -9.85 14.71 10.32
C GLY A 106 -8.44 15.26 10.10
N GLY A 107 -7.59 15.15 11.12
CA GLY A 107 -6.15 15.43 11.03
C GLY A 107 -5.39 14.31 10.31
N THR A 108 -4.07 14.37 10.31
CA THR A 108 -3.23 13.35 9.65
C THR A 108 -2.21 12.80 10.64
N ASN A 109 -2.31 11.52 10.99
CA ASN A 109 -1.42 10.87 11.95
C ASN A 109 -0.92 9.54 11.39
N TYR A 110 0.35 9.53 10.94
CA TYR A 110 0.97 8.35 10.34
C TYR A 110 1.25 7.25 11.36
N TYR A 111 1.55 7.59 12.61
CA TYR A 111 1.92 6.59 13.62
C TYR A 111 0.79 5.59 13.85
N ILE A 112 -0.43 6.07 14.08
CA ILE A 112 -1.60 5.22 14.31
C ILE A 112 -1.96 4.38 13.06
N ALA A 113 -1.73 4.93 11.87
CA ALA A 113 -1.94 4.24 10.61
C ALA A 113 -0.98 3.04 10.47
N LEU A 114 0.28 3.25 10.84
CA LEU A 114 1.31 2.22 10.82
C LEU A 114 1.10 1.17 11.92
N GLU A 115 0.59 1.55 13.09
CA GLU A 115 0.19 0.59 14.13
C GLU A 115 -0.94 -0.34 13.67
N GLU A 116 -2.00 0.19 13.06
CA GLU A 116 -3.07 -0.64 12.51
C GLU A 116 -2.58 -1.52 11.35
N ALA A 117 -1.74 -0.97 10.46
CA ALA A 117 -1.12 -1.76 9.40
C ALA A 117 -0.25 -2.90 9.96
N LYS A 118 0.51 -2.66 11.03
CA LYS A 118 1.30 -3.68 11.72
C LYS A 118 0.42 -4.83 12.21
N LYS A 119 -0.75 -4.54 12.80
CA LYS A 119 -1.69 -5.58 13.25
C LYS A 119 -2.15 -6.46 12.10
N VAL A 120 -2.48 -5.86 10.95
CA VAL A 120 -2.86 -6.60 9.73
C VAL A 120 -1.71 -7.50 9.25
N ILE A 121 -0.47 -7.00 9.26
CA ILE A 121 0.72 -7.76 8.86
C ILE A 121 0.98 -8.91 9.85
N GLU A 122 0.85 -8.67 11.15
CA GLU A 122 1.07 -9.67 12.21
C GLU A 122 -0.02 -10.76 12.22
N ALA A 123 -1.25 -10.40 11.87
CA ALA A 123 -2.37 -11.34 11.74
C ALA A 123 -2.32 -12.16 10.45
N ASP A 124 -1.45 -11.80 9.50
CA ASP A 124 -1.26 -12.57 8.28
C ASP A 124 -0.45 -13.84 8.55
N SER A 125 -1.18 -14.96 8.64
CA SER A 125 -0.62 -16.29 8.80
C SER A 125 -0.28 -16.98 7.47
N THR A 126 -0.45 -16.30 6.33
CA THR A 126 -0.19 -16.87 5.02
C THR A 126 1.31 -16.83 4.70
N LYS A 127 1.77 -17.72 3.81
CA LYS A 127 3.14 -17.67 3.28
C LYS A 127 3.28 -16.63 2.15
N SER A 128 2.34 -15.69 2.06
CA SER A 128 2.28 -14.70 0.99
C SER A 128 3.34 -13.62 1.18
N SER A 129 3.79 -13.04 0.08
CA SER A 129 4.63 -11.84 0.12
C SER A 129 3.78 -10.63 0.51
N VAL A 130 4.10 -9.97 1.61
CA VAL A 130 3.32 -8.82 2.10
C VAL A 130 3.88 -7.52 1.54
N VAL A 131 3.03 -6.73 0.89
CA VAL A 131 3.39 -5.44 0.30
C VAL A 131 2.53 -4.35 0.92
N MET A 132 3.14 -3.43 1.67
CA MET A 132 2.46 -2.27 2.21
C MET A 132 2.52 -1.09 1.24
N ILE A 133 1.36 -0.53 0.88
CA ILE A 133 1.23 0.63 0.00
C ILE A 133 0.66 1.79 0.81
N PHE A 134 1.50 2.77 1.10
CA PHE A 134 1.12 3.96 1.89
C PHE A 134 0.82 5.15 0.96
N MET A 135 -0.38 5.73 1.06
CA MET A 135 -0.85 6.83 0.21
C MET A 135 -1.28 8.03 1.06
N SER A 136 -0.61 9.17 0.91
CA SER A 136 -0.89 10.43 1.61
C SER A 136 -0.43 11.65 0.80
N ASP A 137 -0.96 12.85 1.10
CA ASP A 137 -0.51 14.13 0.53
C ASP A 137 0.74 14.71 1.21
N GLY A 138 1.22 14.09 2.30
CA GLY A 138 2.55 14.36 2.85
C GLY A 138 2.58 15.20 4.14
N GLN A 139 1.44 15.50 4.77
CA GLN A 139 1.41 16.17 6.07
C GLN A 139 1.26 15.17 7.21
N ASP A 140 2.19 15.17 8.16
CA ASP A 140 2.10 14.33 9.36
C ASP A 140 2.05 15.17 10.63
N LEU A 141 1.06 14.90 11.48
CA LEU A 141 0.88 15.51 12.80
C LEU A 141 1.19 14.53 13.93
N SER A 142 1.80 13.38 13.62
CA SER A 142 2.26 12.42 14.63
C SER A 142 3.23 13.08 15.61
N ARG A 143 3.06 12.78 16.90
CA ARG A 143 4.00 13.19 17.95
C ARG A 143 5.23 12.27 18.02
N THR A 144 5.15 11.11 17.40
CA THR A 144 6.18 10.08 17.35
C THR A 144 6.72 9.99 15.93
N ASP A 145 8.02 9.74 15.75
CA ASP A 145 8.63 9.65 14.42
C ASP A 145 8.18 8.40 13.65
N PRO A 146 7.35 8.53 12.59
CA PRO A 146 6.91 7.39 11.79
C PRO A 146 8.06 6.74 11.01
N LYS A 147 9.16 7.45 10.74
CA LYS A 147 10.31 6.88 10.00
C LYS A 147 11.02 5.81 10.83
N ALA A 148 11.20 6.05 12.12
CA ALA A 148 11.74 5.06 13.04
C ALA A 148 10.85 3.79 13.07
N PHE A 149 9.53 3.98 13.07
CA PHE A 149 8.57 2.86 13.04
C PHE A 149 8.66 2.04 11.74
N VAL A 150 8.68 2.70 10.58
CA VAL A 150 8.87 2.01 9.28
C VAL A 150 10.22 1.30 9.23
N GLY A 151 11.27 1.91 9.80
CA GLY A 151 12.58 1.28 9.95
C GLY A 151 12.51 -0.02 10.76
N GLN A 152 11.79 -0.02 11.88
CA GLN A 152 11.55 -1.22 12.68
C GLN A 152 10.75 -2.28 11.92
N LEU A 153 9.64 -1.90 11.28
CA LEU A 153 8.86 -2.82 10.43
C LEU A 153 9.74 -3.48 9.37
N ARG A 154 10.59 -2.70 8.70
CA ARG A 154 11.50 -3.22 7.68
C ARG A 154 12.53 -4.19 8.26
N MET A 155 13.09 -3.90 9.44
CA MET A 155 14.02 -4.84 10.10
C MET A 155 13.32 -6.13 10.52
N THR A 156 12.08 -6.05 11.01
CA THR A 156 11.33 -7.20 11.50
C THR A 156 10.78 -8.09 10.38
N TYR A 157 10.29 -7.49 9.30
CA TYR A 157 9.58 -8.23 8.24
C TYR A 157 10.29 -8.20 6.88
N GLY A 158 11.13 -7.18 6.61
CA GLY A 158 11.82 -7.04 5.33
C GLY A 158 12.90 -8.08 5.07
N SER A 159 13.36 -8.79 6.10
CA SER A 159 14.34 -9.89 5.99
C SER A 159 13.72 -11.29 5.98
N ARG A 160 12.41 -11.43 6.23
CA ARG A 160 11.74 -12.75 6.23
C ARG A 160 11.62 -13.39 4.85
N HIS A 161 12.06 -12.72 3.79
CA HIS A 161 12.13 -13.26 2.43
C HIS A 161 13.46 -13.94 2.06
N ASN A 162 14.47 -13.98 2.95
CA ASN A 162 15.77 -14.63 2.68
C ASN A 162 16.10 -15.83 3.58
N LEU A 163 15.12 -16.45 4.25
CA LEU A 163 15.37 -17.62 5.08
C LEU A 163 14.55 -18.81 4.57
N TYR A 164 15.15 -19.55 3.63
CA TYR A 164 14.95 -20.98 3.55
C TYR A 164 16.09 -21.64 4.34
N ASP A 165 15.73 -22.36 5.40
CA ASP A 165 16.29 -23.68 5.66
C ASP A 165 15.58 -24.68 4.72
#